data_AF-A0AAE3R0V7-F1
#
_entry.id   AF-A0AAE3R0V7-F1
#
_cell.length_a   1.000
_cell.length_b   1.000
_cell.length_c   1.000
_cell.angle_alpha   90.00
_cell.angle_beta   90.00
_cell.angle_gamma   90.00
#
_symmetry.space_group_name_H-M   'P 1'
#
loop_
_entity.id
_entity.type
_entity.pdbx_description
1 polymer ?
#
loop_
_entity_poly.entity_id
_entity_poly.type
_entity_poly.pdbx_seq_one_letter_code
_entity_poly.pdbx_strand_id
1 'polypeptide(L)'
;MNSKVKQLWTEALLSGEYKQGSKRLRDKEDHFCVLGVLCDLYVKHHTDCRWKPMETKSGFRIVGKREIHWCEDYLIEPVMEWAGLEKNNPLVEYDGQNISLVALNDKGLPFEQIARLIKQQL
;
A
#
# COMPACT_ATOMS: atom_id res chain seq x y z
N MET A 1 -5.32 13.62 0.18
CA MET A 1 -5.48 12.49 -0.76
C MET A 1 -6.90 12.43 -1.32
N ASN A 2 -7.17 11.58 -2.32
CA ASN A 2 -8.53 11.32 -2.83
C ASN A 2 -9.39 10.68 -1.72
N SER A 3 -10.49 11.34 -1.34
CA SER A 3 -11.33 10.93 -0.21
C SER A 3 -11.99 9.56 -0.39
N LYS A 4 -12.38 9.19 -1.61
CA LYS A 4 -12.98 7.88 -1.90
C LYS A 4 -11.95 6.76 -1.78
N VAL A 5 -10.75 6.97 -2.32
CA VAL A 5 -9.65 5.99 -2.19
C VAL A 5 -9.18 5.88 -0.75
N LYS A 6 -9.15 7.00 0.00
CA LYS A 6 -8.86 6.99 1.44
C LYS A 6 -9.83 6.07 2.18
N GLN A 7 -11.13 6.26 1.94
CA GLN A 7 -12.16 5.47 2.57
C GLN A 7 -11.96 3.98 2.26
N LEU A 8 -11.85 3.62 0.97
CA LEU A 8 -11.62 2.24 0.52
C LEU A 8 -10.38 1.62 1.19
N TRP A 9 -9.27 2.35 1.25
CA TRP A 9 -8.05 1.86 1.85
C TRP A 9 -8.19 1.63 3.35
N THR A 10 -8.79 2.57 4.07
CA THR A 10 -9.01 2.42 5.52
C THR A 10 -10.00 1.29 5.84
N GLU A 11 -11.05 1.12 5.03
CA GLU A 11 -12.01 0.02 5.19
C GLU A 11 -11.35 -1.33 4.90
N ALA A 12 -10.53 -1.43 3.86
CA ALA A 12 -9.78 -2.64 3.54
C ALA A 12 -8.84 -3.05 4.68
N LEU A 13 -8.11 -2.09 5.27
CA LEU A 13 -7.23 -2.34 6.42
C LEU A 13 -8.01 -2.81 7.67
N LEU A 14 -9.25 -2.35 7.84
CA LEU A 14 -10.12 -2.70 8.97
C LEU A 14 -10.95 -3.98 8.75
N SER A 15 -11.03 -4.47 7.51
CA SER A 15 -11.90 -5.59 7.12
C SER A 15 -11.49 -6.95 7.72
N GLY A 16 -10.21 -7.12 8.06
CA GLY A 16 -9.63 -8.41 8.40
C GLY A 16 -9.38 -9.35 7.21
N GLU A 17 -9.69 -8.93 5.98
CA GLU A 17 -9.46 -9.74 4.77
C GLU A 17 -7.98 -9.80 4.37
N TYR A 18 -7.22 -8.76 4.71
CA TYR A 18 -5.80 -8.66 4.41
C TYR A 18 -4.93 -9.16 5.56
N LYS A 19 -4.00 -10.06 5.26
CA LYS A 19 -2.98 -10.47 6.22
C LYS A 19 -1.84 -9.46 6.20
N GLN A 20 -1.54 -8.87 7.36
CA GLN A 20 -0.48 -7.89 7.50
C GLN A 20 0.90 -8.55 7.33
N GLY A 21 1.70 -8.00 6.43
CA GLY A 21 3.10 -8.36 6.18
C GLY A 21 4.01 -7.15 6.39
N SER A 22 5.30 -7.31 6.11
CA SER A 22 6.30 -6.24 6.24
C SER A 22 7.30 -6.26 5.08
N LYS A 23 8.01 -5.14 4.87
CA LYS A 23 9.13 -4.99 3.93
C LYS A 23 8.80 -5.13 2.44
N ARG A 24 7.61 -5.60 2.05
CA ARG A 24 7.19 -5.80 0.66
C ARG A 24 5.73 -5.42 0.49
N LEU A 25 5.39 -4.93 -0.71
CA LEU A 25 3.99 -4.69 -1.08
C LEU A 25 3.15 -5.96 -0.99
N ARG A 26 3.64 -7.09 -1.52
CA ARG A 26 2.98 -8.40 -1.42
C ARG A 26 4.03 -9.51 -1.43
N ASP A 27 4.05 -10.33 -0.39
CA ASP A 27 4.95 -11.49 -0.32
C ASP A 27 4.36 -12.74 -0.99
N LYS A 28 5.11 -13.86 -1.00
CA LYS A 28 4.68 -15.11 -1.64
C LYS A 28 3.61 -15.88 -0.84
N GLU A 29 3.44 -15.54 0.44
CA GLU A 29 2.43 -16.09 1.35
C GLU A 29 1.14 -15.25 1.39
N ASP A 30 1.04 -14.24 0.52
CA ASP A 30 -0.09 -13.33 0.38
C ASP A 30 -0.30 -12.41 1.59
N HIS A 31 0.80 -12.02 2.24
CA HIS A 31 0.81 -10.90 3.17
C HIS A 31 1.11 -9.59 2.45
N PHE A 32 0.51 -8.51 2.94
CA PHE A 32 0.61 -7.19 2.37
C PHE A 32 1.15 -6.23 3.41
N CYS A 33 2.10 -5.36 3.06
CA CYS A 33 2.32 -4.17 3.88
C CYS A 33 1.17 -3.18 3.67
N VAL A 34 1.13 -2.12 4.47
CA VAL A 34 0.09 -1.08 4.37
C VAL A 34 -0.06 -0.50 2.95
N LEU A 35 1.06 -0.23 2.24
CA LEU A 35 1.03 0.25 0.85
C LEU A 35 0.64 -0.86 -0.13
N GLY A 36 0.96 -2.11 0.21
CA GLY A 36 0.53 -3.31 -0.50
C GLY A 36 -0.98 -3.41 -0.65
N VAL A 37 -1.71 -3.11 0.43
CA VAL A 37 -3.18 -3.08 0.42
C VAL A 37 -3.71 -2.02 -0.55
N LEU A 38 -3.12 -0.82 -0.57
CA LEU A 38 -3.51 0.23 -1.51
C LEU A 38 -3.23 -0.19 -2.97
N CYS A 39 -2.08 -0.80 -3.21
CA CYS A 39 -1.69 -1.37 -4.49
C CYS A 39 -2.66 -2.48 -4.96
N ASP A 40 -3.09 -3.35 -4.06
CA ASP A 40 -4.05 -4.42 -4.38
C ASP A 40 -5.44 -3.87 -4.72
N LEU A 41 -5.90 -2.85 -3.98
CA LEU A 41 -7.14 -2.14 -4.33
C LEU A 41 -7.04 -1.49 -5.70
N TYR A 42 -5.91 -0.86 -6.03
CA TYR A 42 -5.67 -0.31 -7.37
C TYR A 42 -5.80 -1.40 -8.44
N VAL A 43 -5.12 -2.55 -8.25
CA VAL A 43 -5.19 -3.68 -9.20
C VAL A 43 -6.63 -4.21 -9.34
N LYS A 44 -7.40 -4.29 -8.27
CA LYS A 44 -8.81 -4.71 -8.30
C LYS A 44 -9.72 -3.73 -9.05
N HIS A 45 -9.37 -2.44 -9.07
CA HIS A 45 -10.13 -1.39 -9.75
C HIS A 45 -9.71 -1.14 -11.20
N HIS A 46 -8.62 -1.73 -11.68
CA HIS A 46 -8.05 -1.46 -13.01
C HIS A 46 -7.76 -2.73 -13.79
N THR A 47 -8.34 -2.85 -14.99
CA THR A 47 -8.24 -4.07 -15.82
C THR A 47 -6.95 -4.17 -16.64
N ASP A 48 -6.12 -3.12 -16.67
CA ASP A 48 -4.91 -3.01 -17.47
C ASP A 48 -3.62 -3.32 -16.68
N CYS A 49 -3.75 -3.75 -15.43
CA CYS A 49 -2.65 -4.17 -14.57
C CYS A 49 -2.98 -5.43 -13.78
N ARG A 50 -1.95 -6.10 -13.27
CA ARG A 50 -2.06 -7.32 -12.46
C ARG A 50 -0.82 -7.55 -11.61
N TRP A 51 -0.96 -8.34 -10.56
CA TRP A 51 0.18 -8.91 -9.86
C TRP A 51 0.89 -9.97 -10.72
N LYS A 52 2.23 -9.93 -10.75
CA LYS A 52 3.09 -10.94 -11.37
C LYS A 52 4.12 -11.43 -10.36
N PRO A 53 4.30 -12.75 -10.19
CA PRO A 53 5.37 -13.30 -9.36
C PRO A 53 6.75 -12.82 -9.81
N MET A 54 7.64 -12.64 -8.86
CA MET A 54 9.04 -12.32 -9.14
C MET A 54 9.86 -13.61 -9.24
N GLU A 55 10.66 -13.73 -10.30
CA GLU A 55 11.46 -14.95 -10.55
C GLU A 55 12.64 -15.09 -9.57
N THR A 56 13.20 -13.97 -9.11
CA THR A 56 14.43 -13.94 -8.30
C THR A 56 14.22 -13.49 -6.86
N LYS A 57 12.97 -13.18 -6.45
CA LYS A 57 12.65 -12.64 -5.12
C LYS A 57 11.38 -13.27 -4.55
N SER A 58 11.27 -13.30 -3.22
CA SER A 58 10.10 -13.80 -2.50
C SER A 58 8.98 -12.76 -2.43
N GLY A 59 8.32 -12.48 -3.56
CA GLY A 59 7.16 -11.60 -3.62
C GLY A 59 6.57 -11.39 -5.00
N PHE A 60 5.70 -10.40 -5.11
CA PHE A 60 5.05 -9.99 -6.35
C PHE A 60 5.37 -8.55 -6.69
N ARG A 61 5.35 -8.25 -8.00
CA ARG A 61 5.31 -6.88 -8.51
C ARG A 61 4.02 -6.67 -9.29
N ILE A 62 3.54 -5.43 -9.37
CA ILE A 62 2.47 -5.12 -10.32
C ILE A 62 3.09 -5.04 -11.72
N VAL A 63 2.36 -5.42 -12.76
CA VAL A 63 2.72 -5.20 -14.16
C VAL A 63 1.47 -4.71 -14.91
N GLY A 64 1.64 -3.86 -15.91
CA GLY A 64 0.51 -3.32 -16.67
C GLY A 64 0.92 -2.79 -18.04
N LYS A 65 -0.06 -2.25 -18.78
CA LYS A 65 0.15 -1.77 -20.16
C LYS A 65 1.02 -0.52 -20.26
N ARG A 66 1.07 0.31 -19.21
CA ARG A 66 1.97 1.45 -19.16
C ARG A 66 3.40 0.96 -18.92
N GLU A 67 4.35 1.42 -19.74
CA GLU A 67 5.80 1.20 -19.55
C GLU A 67 6.31 1.96 -18.32
N ILE A 68 5.92 1.49 -17.14
CA ILE A 68 6.30 2.08 -15.86
C ILE A 68 7.23 1.11 -15.14
N HIS A 69 8.25 1.64 -14.47
CA HIS A 69 9.10 0.87 -13.59
C HIS A 69 8.30 0.43 -12.35
N TRP A 70 7.79 -0.80 -12.40
CA TRP A 70 7.01 -1.37 -11.31
C TRP A 70 7.92 -1.70 -10.12
N CYS A 71 7.70 -1.01 -8.99
CA CYS A 71 8.49 -1.11 -7.76
C CYS A 71 7.93 -2.20 -6.81
N GLU A 72 8.77 -2.67 -5.90
CA GLU A 72 8.47 -3.76 -4.94
C GLU A 72 8.15 -3.25 -3.52
N ASP A 73 8.57 -2.02 -3.21
CA ASP A 73 8.70 -1.54 -1.83
C ASP A 73 7.98 -0.19 -1.59
N TYR A 74 7.63 0.55 -2.66
CA TYR A 74 6.97 1.86 -2.60
C TYR A 74 5.87 1.98 -3.65
N LEU A 75 4.97 2.96 -3.49
CA LEU A 75 3.92 3.21 -4.47
C LEU A 75 4.51 3.61 -5.82
N ILE A 76 3.95 3.03 -6.87
CA ILE A 76 4.16 3.47 -8.25
C ILE A 76 3.30 4.69 -8.56
N GLU A 77 3.72 5.49 -9.53
CA GLU A 77 3.04 6.72 -9.94
C GLU A 77 1.54 6.54 -10.23
N PRO A 78 1.07 5.50 -10.97
CA PRO A 78 -0.37 5.33 -11.21
C PRO A 78 -1.20 5.13 -9.94
N VAL A 79 -0.63 4.45 -8.94
CA VAL A 79 -1.31 4.24 -7.64
C VAL A 79 -1.35 5.55 -6.86
N MET A 80 -0.28 6.34 -6.90
CA MET A 80 -0.23 7.67 -6.30
C MET A 80 -1.24 8.63 -6.93
N GLU A 81 -1.27 8.70 -8.27
CA GLU A 81 -2.22 9.53 -9.03
C GLU A 81 -3.66 9.15 -8.69
N TRP A 82 -3.98 7.85 -8.71
CA TRP A 82 -5.30 7.34 -8.36
C TRP A 82 -5.69 7.68 -6.92
N ALA A 83 -4.77 7.48 -5.98
CA ALA A 83 -4.99 7.78 -4.56
C ALA A 83 -4.90 9.27 -4.23
N GLY A 84 -4.41 10.12 -5.12
CA GLY A 84 -4.12 11.53 -4.87
C GLY A 84 -3.04 11.74 -3.81
N LEU A 85 -1.99 10.90 -3.80
CA LEU A 85 -0.84 11.01 -2.89
C LEU A 85 0.31 11.75 -3.59
N GLU A 86 0.91 12.71 -2.91
CA GLU A 86 2.06 13.47 -3.44
C GLU A 86 3.39 12.71 -3.33
N LYS A 87 3.47 11.75 -2.41
CA LYS A 87 4.67 10.96 -2.13
C LYS A 87 4.38 9.46 -2.23
N ASN A 88 5.35 8.71 -2.75
CA ASN A 88 5.26 7.25 -2.85
C ASN A 88 5.37 6.52 -1.50
N ASN A 89 5.80 7.24 -0.46
CA ASN A 89 5.83 6.79 0.92
C ASN A 89 5.30 7.90 1.83
N PRO A 90 3.98 7.93 2.09
CA PRO A 90 3.35 9.00 2.88
C PRO A 90 3.88 9.01 4.31
N LEU A 91 4.06 10.22 4.85
CA LEU A 91 4.41 10.43 6.25
C LEU A 91 3.17 10.79 7.05
N VAL A 92 3.14 10.35 8.30
CA VAL A 92 2.16 10.75 9.31
C VAL A 92 2.91 11.12 10.59
N GLU A 93 2.31 11.98 11.40
CA GLU A 93 2.75 12.24 12.76
C GLU A 93 2.34 11.06 13.65
N TYR A 94 3.32 10.49 14.35
CA TYR A 94 3.11 9.46 15.37
C TYR A 94 4.13 9.65 16.49
N ASP A 95 3.65 9.79 17.72
CA ASP A 95 4.48 10.02 18.91
C ASP A 95 5.42 11.24 18.76
N GLY A 96 4.88 12.36 18.24
CA GLY A 96 5.62 13.60 18.02
C GLY A 96 6.67 13.56 16.90
N GLN A 97 6.72 12.49 16.10
CA GLN A 97 7.65 12.34 14.98
C GLN A 97 6.91 12.13 13.66
N ASN A 98 7.45 12.73 12.58
CA ASN A 98 7.02 12.41 11.23
C ASN A 98 7.67 11.10 10.77
N ILE A 99 6.85 10.07 10.55
CA ILE A 99 7.29 8.73 10.21
C ILE A 99 6.44 8.17 9.07
N SER A 100 7.05 7.34 8.22
CA SER A 100 6.32 6.74 7.11
C SER A 100 5.37 5.63 7.58
N LEU A 101 4.27 5.47 6.84
CA LEU A 101 3.33 4.38 7.08
C LEU A 101 4.02 3.00 6.99
N VAL A 102 4.94 2.83 6.04
CA VAL A 102 5.72 1.59 5.90
C VAL A 102 6.59 1.35 7.14
N ALA A 103 7.25 2.37 7.66
CA ALA A 103 8.07 2.22 8.85
C ALA A 103 7.23 1.87 10.09
N LEU A 104 6.03 2.42 10.24
CA LEU A 104 5.10 2.03 11.31
C LEU A 104 4.63 0.58 11.15
N ASN A 105 4.28 0.18 9.93
CA ASN A 105 3.91 -1.19 9.59
C ASN A 105 5.03 -2.18 9.92
N ASP A 106 6.26 -1.87 9.50
CA ASP A 106 7.43 -2.75 9.70
C ASP A 106 7.89 -2.79 11.16
N LYS A 107 7.56 -1.75 11.96
CA LYS A 107 7.69 -1.76 13.43
C LYS A 107 6.60 -2.57 14.14
N GLY A 108 5.64 -3.13 13.40
CA GLY A 108 4.58 -3.99 13.94
C GLY A 108 3.33 -3.25 14.39
N LEU A 109 3.13 -1.99 13.98
CA LEU A 109 1.88 -1.29 14.28
C LEU A 109 0.71 -1.97 13.54
N PRO A 110 -0.38 -2.38 14.23
CA PRO A 110 -1.48 -3.09 13.58
C PRO A 110 -2.17 -2.24 12.52
N PHE A 111 -2.69 -2.89 11.47
CA PHE A 111 -3.49 -2.24 10.43
C PHE A 111 -4.62 -1.36 10.97
N GLU A 112 -5.28 -1.75 12.06
CA GLU A 112 -6.32 -0.92 12.68
C GLU A 112 -5.80 0.46 13.12
N GLN A 113 -4.62 0.50 13.76
CA GLN A 113 -4.02 1.74 14.22
C GLN A 113 -3.49 2.56 13.04
N ILE A 114 -2.89 1.90 12.06
CA ILE A 114 -2.43 2.56 10.83
C ILE A 114 -3.62 3.18 10.06
N ALA A 115 -4.75 2.48 9.96
CA ALA A 115 -5.95 2.98 9.31
C ALA A 115 -6.50 4.24 10.00
N ARG A 116 -6.43 4.31 11.33
CA ARG A 116 -6.80 5.52 12.09
C ARG A 116 -5.90 6.71 11.74
N LEU A 117 -4.58 6.50 11.65
CA LEU A 117 -3.62 7.54 11.26
C LEU A 117 -3.90 8.04 9.83
N ILE A 118 -4.10 7.13 8.88
CA ILE A 118 -4.45 7.47 7.49
C ILE A 118 -5.74 8.30 7.45
N LYS A 119 -6.79 7.84 8.14
CA LYS A 119 -8.09 8.53 8.16
C LYS A 119 -7.98 9.97 8.67
N GLN A 120 -7.17 10.18 9.70
CA GLN A 120 -7.00 11.46 10.39
C GLN A 120 -6.09 12.45 9.64
N GLN A 121 -5.05 11.96 8.96
CA GLN A 121 -3.94 12.82 8.54
C GLN A 121 -3.74 12.93 7.02
N LEU A 122 -4.30 12.00 6.23
CA LEU A 122 -4.08 11.96 4.77
C LEU A 122 -5.29 12.42 3.94
#